data_AF-A0A1W6KFX5-F1
#
_entry.id   AF-A0A1W6KFX5-F1
#
_cell.length_a   1.000
_cell.length_b   1.000
_cell.length_c   1.000
_cell.angle_alpha   90.00
_cell.angle_beta   90.00
_cell.angle_gamma   90.00
#
_symmetry.space_group_name_H-M   'P 1'
#
loop_
_entity.id
_entity.type
_entity.pdbx_description
1 polymer ?
#
loop_
_entity_poly.entity_id
_entity_poly.type
_entity_poly.pdbx_seq_one_letter_code
_entity_poly.pdbx_strand_id
1 'polypeptide(L)'
;MFMKAATTALLVSALSLPPSIALSQSTPNEAFNTIAAKSCEGYRNNLINVIRNVTRGTSPEAALERGESRISSGRQRNLIIQALESTAASEKNPALRDEIKRAIESYKRGGQIKDFERSLGDFVQTCTQQRITQLNKKQGQALPNPDRQQIQQPQSNDRSGTKGDAKSLPARDSYL
;
A
#
# COMPACT_ATOMS: atom_id res chain seq x y z
N MET A 1 29.00 -15.97 -60.51
CA MET A 1 27.65 -16.05 -61.12
C MET A 1 26.91 -17.25 -60.52
N PHE A 2 25.74 -16.98 -59.92
CA PHE A 2 24.57 -17.86 -59.62
C PHE A 2 24.76 -19.18 -58.83
N MET A 3 24.27 -19.25 -57.57
CA MET A 3 22.95 -19.78 -57.09
C MET A 3 22.92 -21.32 -56.97
N LYS A 4 22.29 -22.02 -56.01
CA LYS A 4 21.24 -21.82 -54.97
C LYS A 4 21.27 -23.10 -54.09
N ALA A 5 21.23 -22.99 -52.75
CA ALA A 5 20.11 -23.29 -51.84
C ALA A 5 19.79 -24.78 -51.49
N ALA A 6 19.77 -25.10 -50.17
CA ALA A 6 18.88 -26.03 -49.43
C ALA A 6 19.51 -26.26 -48.02
N THR A 7 19.11 -25.61 -46.93
CA THR A 7 17.94 -25.82 -46.05
C THR A 7 17.80 -27.25 -45.46
N THR A 8 18.27 -27.44 -44.21
CA THR A 8 17.74 -28.36 -43.19
C THR A 8 18.49 -28.05 -41.88
N ALA A 9 17.90 -27.37 -40.89
CA ALA A 9 16.82 -27.74 -39.96
C ALA A 9 17.41 -27.98 -38.55
N LEU A 10 16.96 -27.13 -37.62
CA LEU A 10 17.27 -27.14 -36.19
C LEU A 10 16.91 -28.47 -35.53
N LEU A 11 17.79 -28.93 -34.64
CA LEU A 11 17.42 -29.73 -33.46
C LEU A 11 18.17 -29.17 -32.24
N VAL A 12 17.74 -28.00 -31.80
CA VAL A 12 17.99 -27.55 -30.43
C VAL A 12 16.91 -28.21 -29.58
N SER A 13 17.29 -29.27 -28.86
CA SER A 13 16.47 -29.85 -27.80
C SER A 13 16.35 -28.83 -26.67
N ALA A 14 15.38 -27.92 -26.81
CA ALA A 14 14.91 -27.09 -25.72
C ALA A 14 14.15 -28.01 -24.75
N LEU A 15 14.81 -28.46 -23.68
CA LEU A 15 14.11 -28.87 -22.48
C LEU A 15 13.41 -27.62 -21.93
N SER A 16 12.13 -27.48 -22.26
CA SER A 16 11.22 -26.55 -21.60
C SER A 16 11.01 -27.01 -20.17
N LEU A 17 11.90 -26.60 -19.27
CA LEU A 17 11.53 -26.48 -17.87
C LEU A 17 10.44 -25.40 -17.80
N PRO A 18 9.22 -25.71 -17.31
CA PRO A 18 8.29 -24.65 -16.97
C PRO A 18 9.00 -23.75 -15.95
N PRO A 19 8.83 -22.42 -16.01
CA PRO A 19 9.25 -21.59 -14.89
C PRO A 19 8.49 -22.10 -13.68
N SER A 20 9.20 -22.76 -12.77
CA SER A 20 8.77 -22.89 -11.39
C SER A 20 8.57 -21.47 -10.91
N ILE A 21 7.31 -21.01 -10.96
CA ILE A 21 6.89 -19.86 -10.18
C ILE A 21 7.08 -20.35 -8.74
N ALA A 22 8.27 -20.11 -8.21
CA ALA A 22 8.48 -20.06 -6.78
C ALA A 22 7.54 -18.96 -6.32
N LEU A 23 6.34 -19.36 -5.91
CA LEU A 23 5.45 -18.56 -5.11
C LEU A 23 6.22 -18.40 -3.79
N SER A 24 7.18 -17.46 -3.79
CA SER A 24 7.92 -17.09 -2.61
C SER A 24 6.86 -16.72 -1.60
N GLN A 25 6.69 -17.59 -0.62
CA GLN A 25 5.92 -17.34 0.58
C GLN A 25 6.65 -16.20 1.29
N SER A 26 6.43 -14.98 0.80
CA SER A 26 6.78 -13.78 1.53
C SER A 26 6.13 -13.93 2.89
N THR A 27 6.94 -13.77 3.93
CA THR A 27 6.39 -13.81 5.28
C THR A 27 5.25 -12.78 5.33
N PRO A 28 4.14 -13.05 6.06
CA PRO A 28 2.97 -12.17 6.06
C PRO A 28 3.29 -10.68 6.31
N ASN A 29 4.38 -10.41 7.04
CA ASN A 29 4.92 -9.07 7.30
C ASN A 29 5.54 -8.39 6.06
N GLU A 30 6.28 -9.10 5.21
CA GLU A 30 6.89 -8.52 4.00
C GLU A 30 5.84 -8.16 2.94
N ALA A 31 4.84 -9.02 2.76
CA ALA A 31 3.72 -8.75 1.88
C ALA A 31 2.93 -7.52 2.37
N PHE A 32 2.67 -7.43 3.68
CA PHE A 32 1.99 -6.27 4.26
C PHE A 32 2.78 -4.97 4.10
N ASN A 33 4.08 -4.99 4.39
CA ASN A 33 4.94 -3.81 4.25
C ASN A 33 4.92 -3.28 2.82
N THR A 34 4.96 -4.18 1.83
CA THR A 34 4.87 -3.82 0.41
C THR A 34 3.52 -3.17 0.07
N ILE A 35 2.40 -3.73 0.56
CA ILE A 35 1.06 -3.17 0.33
C ILE A 35 0.92 -1.80 1.01
N ALA A 36 1.41 -1.67 2.25
CA ALA A 36 1.38 -0.42 3.00
C ALA A 36 2.21 0.66 2.28
N ALA A 37 3.41 0.33 1.83
CA ALA A 37 4.26 1.25 1.07
C ALA A 37 3.57 1.73 -0.21
N LYS A 38 3.00 0.82 -1.02
CA LYS A 38 2.25 1.20 -2.24
C LYS A 38 1.04 2.08 -1.95
N SER A 39 0.30 1.78 -0.88
CA SER A 39 -0.85 2.61 -0.47
C SER A 39 -0.39 4.01 -0.02
N CYS A 40 0.72 4.10 0.70
CA CYS A 40 1.31 5.35 1.14
C CYS A 40 1.89 6.17 -0.02
N GLU A 41 2.49 5.53 -1.02
CA GLU A 41 2.94 6.17 -2.25
C GLU A 41 1.75 6.71 -3.06
N GLY A 42 0.68 5.94 -3.19
CA GLY A 42 -0.57 6.41 -3.79
C GLY A 42 -1.13 7.63 -3.07
N TYR A 43 -1.06 7.65 -1.74
CA TYR A 43 -1.49 8.81 -0.97
C TYR A 43 -0.59 10.03 -1.19
N ARG A 44 0.73 9.87 -1.17
CA ARG A 44 1.69 10.92 -1.54
C ARG A 44 1.37 11.51 -2.91
N ASN A 45 1.14 10.66 -3.91
CA ASN A 45 0.82 11.09 -5.26
C ASN A 45 -0.52 11.83 -5.34
N ASN A 46 -1.51 11.43 -4.53
CA ASN A 46 -2.77 12.17 -4.43
C ASN A 46 -2.57 13.58 -3.89
N LEU A 47 -1.76 13.76 -2.83
CA LEU A 47 -1.42 15.09 -2.29
C LEU A 47 -0.80 16.00 -3.36
N ILE A 48 0.14 15.44 -4.14
CA ILE A 48 0.80 16.15 -5.25
C ILE A 48 -0.23 16.53 -6.33
N ASN A 49 -1.12 15.59 -6.69
CA ASN A 49 -2.15 15.81 -7.70
C ASN A 49 -3.14 16.89 -7.31
N VAL A 50 -3.54 16.97 -6.03
CA VAL A 50 -4.41 18.05 -5.52
C VAL A 50 -3.79 19.42 -5.83
N ILE A 51 -2.52 19.62 -5.52
CA ILE A 51 -1.84 20.90 -5.78
C ILE A 51 -1.73 21.18 -7.26
N ARG A 52 -1.35 20.18 -8.06
CA ARG A 52 -1.24 20.33 -9.52
C ARG A 52 -2.59 20.70 -10.13
N ASN A 53 -3.69 20.15 -9.62
CA ASN A 53 -5.05 20.47 -10.07
C ASN A 53 -5.46 21.88 -9.66
N VAL A 54 -5.24 22.27 -8.40
CA VAL A 54 -5.55 23.63 -7.94
C VAL A 54 -4.72 24.66 -8.69
N THR A 55 -3.43 24.41 -8.89
CA THR A 55 -2.53 25.29 -9.65
C THR A 55 -3.00 25.48 -11.08
N ARG A 56 -3.39 24.38 -11.76
CA ARG A 56 -3.95 24.44 -13.12
C ARG A 56 -5.29 25.19 -13.14
N GLY A 57 -6.21 24.87 -12.24
CA GLY A 57 -7.53 25.50 -12.20
C GLY A 57 -7.50 27.00 -11.85
N THR A 58 -6.44 27.45 -11.19
CA THR A 58 -6.22 28.85 -10.80
C THR A 58 -5.22 29.58 -11.70
N SER A 59 -4.79 28.97 -12.81
CA SER A 59 -3.87 29.62 -13.74
C SER A 59 -4.55 30.76 -14.50
N PRO A 60 -3.79 31.76 -15.01
CA PRO A 60 -4.33 32.82 -15.85
C PRO A 60 -5.08 32.30 -17.07
N GLU A 61 -4.60 31.23 -17.69
CA GLU A 61 -5.21 30.57 -18.85
C GLU A 61 -6.56 29.97 -18.48
N ALA A 62 -6.64 29.25 -17.36
CA ALA A 62 -7.89 28.66 -16.89
C ALA A 62 -8.93 29.73 -16.51
N ALA A 63 -8.51 30.89 -16.01
CA ALA A 63 -9.41 32.02 -15.77
C ALA A 63 -9.94 32.62 -17.09
N LEU A 64 -9.07 32.76 -18.11
CA LEU A 64 -9.47 33.23 -19.43
C LEU A 64 -10.46 32.28 -20.11
N GLU A 65 -10.23 30.96 -20.02
CA GLU A 65 -11.13 29.93 -20.57
C GLU A 65 -12.53 29.99 -19.95
N ARG A 66 -12.65 30.43 -18.68
CA ARG A 66 -13.93 30.60 -17.99
C ARG A 66 -14.57 31.98 -18.18
N GLY A 67 -13.94 32.90 -18.92
CA GLY A 67 -14.41 34.28 -19.04
C GLY A 67 -14.27 35.09 -17.75
N GLU A 68 -13.42 34.66 -16.82
CA GLU A 68 -13.17 35.33 -15.55
C GLU A 68 -12.02 36.34 -15.68
N SER A 69 -12.02 37.36 -14.82
CA SER A 69 -10.87 38.25 -14.69
C SER A 69 -9.65 37.46 -14.20
N ARG A 70 -8.47 37.77 -14.75
CA ARG A 70 -7.21 37.14 -14.34
C ARG A 70 -7.00 37.29 -12.84
N ILE A 71 -6.64 36.18 -12.20
CA ILE A 71 -6.33 36.14 -10.78
C ILE A 71 -4.90 36.66 -10.60
N SER A 72 -4.66 37.52 -9.61
CA SER A 72 -3.30 37.97 -9.29
C SER A 72 -2.46 36.80 -8.77
N SER A 73 -1.14 36.85 -9.01
CA SER A 73 -0.20 35.82 -8.54
C SER A 73 -0.25 35.60 -7.02
N GLY A 74 -0.42 36.68 -6.24
CA GLY A 74 -0.60 36.60 -4.79
C GLY A 74 -1.89 35.88 -4.39
N ARG A 75 -3.00 36.15 -5.07
CA ARG A 75 -4.28 35.47 -4.82
C ARG A 75 -4.24 34.01 -5.25
N GLN A 76 -3.62 33.69 -6.37
CA GLN A 76 -3.39 32.31 -6.81
C GLN A 76 -2.60 31.52 -5.76
N ARG A 77 -1.49 32.07 -5.29
CA ARG A 77 -0.65 31.45 -4.25
C ARG A 77 -1.45 31.21 -2.96
N ASN A 78 -2.25 32.18 -2.53
CA ASN A 78 -3.10 32.02 -1.34
C ASN A 78 -4.15 30.90 -1.50
N LEU A 79 -4.77 30.76 -2.68
CA LEU A 79 -5.71 29.68 -2.96
C LEU A 79 -5.03 28.30 -2.89
N ILE A 80 -3.82 28.19 -3.44
CA ILE A 80 -3.03 26.95 -3.36
C ILE A 80 -2.70 26.62 -1.90
N ILE A 81 -2.26 27.61 -1.11
CA ILE A 81 -1.97 27.44 0.32
C ILE A 81 -3.22 27.01 1.08
N GLN A 82 -4.38 27.62 0.84
CA GLN A 82 -5.62 27.25 1.50
C GLN A 82 -6.06 25.81 1.19
N ALA A 83 -5.96 25.39 -0.08
CA ALA A 83 -6.28 24.01 -0.47
C ALA A 83 -5.34 23.00 0.22
N LEU A 84 -4.06 23.37 0.32
CA LEU A 84 -3.04 22.60 1.02
C LEU A 84 -3.32 22.48 2.53
N GLU A 85 -3.61 23.60 3.19
CA GLU A 85 -3.92 23.63 4.62
C GLU A 85 -5.19 22.86 4.95
N SER A 86 -6.22 22.95 4.10
CA SER A 86 -7.43 22.13 4.19
C SER A 86 -7.12 20.63 4.09
N THR A 87 -6.23 20.25 3.15
CA THR A 87 -5.78 18.85 3.02
C THR A 87 -5.07 18.39 4.29
N ALA A 88 -4.17 19.20 4.86
CA ALA A 88 -3.51 18.89 6.13
C ALA A 88 -4.50 18.79 7.31
N ALA A 89 -5.50 19.66 7.36
CA ALA A 89 -6.53 19.64 8.41
C ALA A 89 -7.40 18.37 8.37
N SER A 90 -7.60 17.79 7.19
CA SER A 90 -8.35 16.55 7.00
C SER A 90 -7.59 15.28 7.45
N GLU A 91 -6.26 15.38 7.64
CA GLU A 91 -5.44 14.24 8.06
C GLU A 91 -5.62 13.93 9.55
N LYS A 92 -6.06 12.70 9.81
CA LYS A 92 -6.36 12.18 11.16
C LYS A 92 -5.09 11.79 11.91
N ASN A 93 -4.07 11.30 11.20
CA ASN A 93 -2.81 10.91 11.81
C ASN A 93 -1.93 12.14 12.06
N PRO A 94 -1.60 12.47 13.33
CA PRO A 94 -0.82 13.67 13.63
C PRO A 94 0.57 13.67 12.98
N ALA A 95 1.24 12.52 12.91
CA ALA A 95 2.56 12.43 12.29
C ALA A 95 2.51 12.73 10.78
N LEU A 96 1.49 12.21 10.08
CA LEU A 96 1.30 12.49 8.66
C LEU A 96 0.89 13.93 8.41
N ARG A 97 0.04 14.49 9.28
CA ARG A 97 -0.32 15.90 9.22
C ARG A 97 0.89 16.80 9.37
N ASP A 98 1.84 16.46 10.24
CA ASP A 98 3.06 17.25 10.44
C ASP A 98 4.02 17.16 9.24
N GLU A 99 4.11 15.99 8.58
CA GLU A 99 4.80 15.86 7.28
C GLU A 99 4.17 16.76 6.22
N ILE A 100 2.84 16.73 6.09
CA ILE A 100 2.11 17.58 5.13
C ILE A 100 2.36 19.05 5.45
N LYS A 101 2.24 19.48 6.71
CA LYS A 101 2.50 20.86 7.13
C LYS A 101 3.93 21.31 6.81
N ARG A 102 4.95 20.50 7.06
CA ARG A 102 6.34 20.81 6.65
C ARG A 102 6.44 21.02 5.14
N ALA A 103 5.79 20.18 4.35
CA ALA A 103 5.77 20.33 2.91
C ALA A 103 5.07 21.63 2.46
N ILE A 104 3.98 22.02 3.14
CA ILE A 104 3.30 23.30 2.92
C ILE A 104 4.22 24.48 3.23
N GLU A 105 4.97 24.44 4.33
CA GLU A 105 5.94 25.50 4.66
C GLU A 105 7.09 25.59 3.64
N SER A 106 7.52 24.47 3.07
CA SER A 106 8.47 24.46 1.95
C SER A 106 7.88 25.12 0.70
N TYR A 107 6.62 24.83 0.35
CA TYR A 107 5.91 25.54 -0.72
C TYR A 107 5.76 27.04 -0.44
N LYS A 108 5.40 27.41 0.80
CA LYS A 108 5.29 28.81 1.21
C LYS A 108 6.62 29.54 1.06
N ARG A 109 7.77 28.91 1.27
CA ARG A 109 9.08 29.56 1.09
C ARG A 109 9.49 29.67 -0.37
N GLY A 110 9.42 28.58 -1.13
CA GLY A 110 9.94 28.55 -2.51
C GLY A 110 8.94 28.94 -3.59
N GLY A 111 7.64 28.83 -3.31
CA GLY A 111 6.56 29.15 -4.25
C GLY A 111 6.39 28.14 -5.39
N GLN A 112 7.20 27.06 -5.43
CA GLN A 112 7.13 26.05 -6.48
C GLN A 112 6.55 24.74 -5.96
N ILE A 113 5.76 24.07 -6.81
CA ILE A 113 5.24 22.72 -6.50
C ILE A 113 6.39 21.74 -6.24
N LYS A 114 7.53 21.90 -6.90
CA LYS A 114 8.72 21.05 -6.71
C LYS A 114 9.23 21.08 -5.27
N ASP A 115 9.12 22.22 -4.58
CA ASP A 115 9.54 22.34 -3.18
C ASP A 115 8.63 21.53 -2.26
N PHE A 116 7.33 21.54 -2.54
CA PHE A 116 6.36 20.69 -1.86
C PHE A 116 6.66 19.21 -2.11
N GLU A 117 6.80 18.80 -3.37
CA GLU A 117 7.04 17.40 -3.77
C GLU A 117 8.31 16.83 -3.14
N ARG A 118 9.39 17.62 -3.10
CA ARG A 118 10.66 17.27 -2.47
C ARG A 118 10.51 17.15 -0.96
N SER A 119 9.78 18.07 -0.33
CA SER A 119 9.57 18.07 1.11
C SER A 119 8.65 16.92 1.59
N LEU A 120 7.96 16.24 0.69
CA LEU A 120 7.26 14.97 0.95
C LEU A 120 8.18 13.72 0.80
N GLY A 121 9.50 13.89 0.76
CA GLY A 121 10.46 12.79 0.57
C GLY A 121 10.29 11.65 1.59
N ASP A 122 10.13 12.00 2.86
CA ASP A 122 10.03 11.03 3.96
C ASP A 122 8.59 10.54 4.20
N PHE A 123 7.61 11.09 3.48
CA PHE A 123 6.18 10.85 3.73
C PHE A 123 5.80 9.37 3.62
N VAL A 124 6.29 8.68 2.58
CA VAL A 124 5.95 7.26 2.34
C VAL A 124 6.50 6.38 3.47
N GLN A 125 7.72 6.65 3.92
CA GLN A 125 8.34 5.93 5.02
C GLN A 125 7.57 6.16 6.32
N THR A 126 7.29 7.42 6.67
CA THR A 126 6.50 7.77 7.87
C THR A 126 5.11 7.13 7.82
N CYS A 127 4.41 7.20 6.68
CA CYS A 127 3.10 6.56 6.49
C CYS A 127 3.14 5.04 6.64
N THR A 128 4.15 4.38 6.07
CA THR A 128 4.30 2.93 6.17
C THR A 128 4.53 2.52 7.62
N GLN A 129 5.42 3.23 8.33
CA GLN A 129 5.71 2.98 9.74
C GLN A 129 4.47 3.19 10.62
N GLN A 130 3.69 4.22 10.35
CA GLN A 130 2.44 4.48 11.08
C GLN A 130 1.41 3.36 10.85
N ARG A 131 1.27 2.86 9.63
CA ARG A 131 0.36 1.75 9.32
C ARG A 131 0.77 0.44 9.99
N ILE A 132 2.06 0.11 9.97
CA ILE A 132 2.61 -1.07 10.67
C ILE A 132 2.37 -0.94 12.18
N THR A 133 2.66 0.23 12.75
CA THR A 133 2.45 0.48 14.19
C THR A 133 0.98 0.33 14.58
N GLN A 134 0.04 0.81 13.75
CA GLN A 134 -1.39 0.64 14.00
C GLN A 134 -1.83 -0.82 13.93
N LEU A 135 -1.29 -1.62 13.00
CA LEU A 135 -1.55 -3.06 12.96
C LEU A 135 -1.06 -3.76 14.22
N ASN A 136 0.18 -3.52 14.63
CA ASN A 136 0.77 -4.16 15.81
C ASN A 136 -0.03 -3.82 17.09
N LYS A 137 -0.50 -2.57 17.21
CA LYS A 137 -1.37 -2.15 18.32
C LYS A 137 -2.73 -2.85 18.31
N LYS A 138 -3.31 -3.12 17.13
CA LYS A 138 -4.59 -3.85 17.00
C LYS A 138 -4.43 -5.35 17.22
N GLN A 139 -3.34 -5.95 16.74
CA GLN A 139 -3.03 -7.36 16.98
C GLN A 139 -2.73 -7.66 18.45
N GLY A 140 -2.14 -6.71 19.18
CA GLY A 140 -1.97 -6.79 20.64
C GLY A 140 -3.27 -6.73 21.45
N GLN A 141 -4.42 -6.46 20.83
CA GLN A 141 -5.73 -6.39 21.51
C GLN A 141 -6.73 -7.51 21.14
N ALA A 142 -6.50 -8.30 20.09
CA ALA A 142 -7.14 -9.61 19.91
C ALA A 142 -6.66 -10.23 18.58
N LEU A 143 -5.74 -11.19 18.69
CA LEU A 143 -5.85 -12.41 17.91
C LEU A 143 -6.08 -13.52 18.95
N PRO A 144 -7.28 -14.13 19.03
CA PRO A 144 -7.36 -15.44 19.65
C PRO A 144 -6.40 -16.32 18.86
N ASN A 145 -5.35 -16.83 19.52
CA ASN A 145 -4.38 -17.76 18.96
C ASN A 145 -5.08 -18.74 18.00
N PRO A 146 -4.89 -18.65 16.67
CA PRO A 146 -5.12 -19.80 15.83
C PRO A 146 -3.89 -20.71 16.03
N ASP A 147 -4.13 -21.86 16.62
CA ASP A 147 -3.15 -22.95 16.72
C ASP A 147 -1.96 -22.73 17.67
N ARG A 148 -2.26 -22.80 18.97
CA ARG A 148 -1.44 -23.66 19.85
C ARG A 148 -1.97 -25.10 19.76
N GLN A 149 -2.09 -25.65 18.54
CA GLN A 149 -2.08 -27.09 18.39
C GLN A 149 -0.65 -27.52 18.68
N GLN A 150 -0.41 -27.87 19.94
CA GLN A 150 0.66 -28.79 20.27
C GLN A 150 0.49 -29.98 19.33
N ILE A 151 1.41 -30.13 18.38
CA ILE A 151 1.68 -31.44 17.80
C ILE A 151 2.23 -32.24 18.97
N GLN A 152 1.34 -32.85 19.75
CA GLN A 152 1.69 -33.99 20.58
C GLN A 152 2.14 -35.07 19.60
N GLN A 153 3.46 -35.20 19.45
CA GLN A 153 4.04 -36.47 19.04
C GLN A 153 3.36 -37.55 19.88
N PRO A 154 2.78 -38.60 19.28
CA PRO A 154 2.37 -39.74 20.05
C PRO A 154 3.65 -40.35 20.64
N GLN A 155 3.88 -40.12 21.93
CA GLN A 155 4.72 -41.03 22.69
C GLN A 155 4.00 -42.37 22.68
N SER A 156 4.57 -43.32 21.95
CA SER A 156 4.29 -44.73 22.11
C SER A 156 4.54 -45.08 23.58
N ASN A 157 3.48 -45.31 24.34
CA ASN A 157 3.57 -46.10 25.55
C ASN A 157 2.28 -46.88 25.76
N ASP A 158 2.48 -48.19 25.74
CA ASP A 158 1.50 -49.23 25.97
C ASP A 158 0.76 -49.13 27.30
N ARG A 159 -0.52 -49.50 27.25
CA ARG A 159 -1.35 -50.17 28.27
C ARG A 159 -1.63 -49.44 29.60
N SER A 160 -2.91 -49.14 29.86
CA SER A 160 -3.81 -49.99 30.65
C SER A 160 -5.17 -49.27 30.90
N GLY A 161 -6.24 -50.04 31.18
CA GLY A 161 -7.66 -49.64 31.24
C GLY A 161 -8.01 -48.52 32.23
N THR A 162 -9.23 -47.99 32.31
CA THR A 162 -10.53 -48.67 32.30
C THR A 162 -11.65 -47.61 32.17
N LYS A 163 -12.75 -47.97 31.49
CA LYS A 163 -14.12 -47.40 31.49
C LYS A 163 -14.37 -45.99 32.10
N GLY A 164 -14.91 -45.09 31.28
CA GLY A 164 -15.56 -43.85 31.73
C GLY A 164 -16.40 -43.19 30.64
N ASP A 165 -17.66 -43.63 30.54
CA ASP A 165 -18.86 -42.96 30.02
C ASP A 165 -18.75 -41.94 28.86
N ALA A 166 -18.98 -42.45 27.65
CA ALA A 166 -19.33 -41.65 26.49
C ALA A 166 -20.77 -41.08 26.64
N LYS A 167 -20.89 -39.79 26.97
CA LYS A 167 -22.15 -39.04 26.80
C LYS A 167 -22.14 -38.28 25.48
N SER A 168 -22.88 -38.86 24.53
CA SER A 168 -23.42 -38.40 23.24
C SER A 168 -23.08 -36.98 22.75
N LEU A 169 -22.43 -36.92 21.60
CA LEU A 169 -22.70 -35.86 20.60
C LEU A 169 -24.02 -36.22 19.89
N PRO A 170 -24.94 -35.26 19.63
CA PRO A 170 -26.11 -35.54 18.81
C PRO A 170 -25.68 -35.81 17.36
N ALA A 171 -26.19 -36.92 16.81
CA ALA A 171 -25.98 -37.31 15.43
C ALA A 171 -26.55 -36.26 14.47
N ARG A 172 -25.75 -35.94 13.46
CA ARG A 172 -26.02 -34.90 12.48
C ARG A 172 -26.74 -35.50 11.27
N ASP A 173 -27.97 -35.95 11.44
CA ASP A 173 -28.83 -36.41 10.34
C ASP A 173 -30.28 -35.97 10.56
N SER A 174 -30.59 -34.75 10.13
CA SER A 174 -31.96 -34.29 9.87
C SER A 174 -31.91 -33.08 8.93
N TYR A 175 -31.40 -33.30 7.71
CA TYR A 175 -31.78 -32.51 6.54
C TYR A 175 -32.28 -33.51 5.49
N LEU A 176 -33.52 -33.93 5.64
CA LEU A 176 -34.41 -34.44 4.60
C LEU A 176 -35.85 -34.29 5.11
#